data_AF-A0A9D9NQ56-F1
#
_entry.id   AF-A0A9D9NQ56-F1
#
_cell.length_a   1.000
_cell.length_b   1.000
_cell.length_c   1.000
_cell.angle_alpha   90.00
_cell.angle_beta   90.00
_cell.angle_gamma   90.00
#
_symmetry.space_group_name_H-M   'P 1'
#
loop_
_entity.id
_entity.type
_entity.pdbx_description
1 polymer ?
#
loop_
_entity_poly.entity_id
_entity_poly.type
_entity_poly.pdbx_seq_one_letter_code
_entity_poly.pdbx_strand_id
1 'polypeptide(L)'
;MRPMRLLFILPVFVSAMLHAGNLRDTLCVETDFESASLDSVTVDGNILKINVFSRFDPLNPVDTALEPSARWYSFMLEGVKDREVLMQFHGSEAVRPFYSHDGRNYERFSSCESLGCDRILKRFSGDSVYVSYFIPYTYSYLLERIIHWSSSKCVSVSSAGKSTLGNDMPLLVITDTEVPDSLKKVIYIHGRTHTSEAPCSWHLDAVIERLAYGQDGLASELRKAAVFYIVPFTNPDGVIHGLSRSNATGVNQEINWDRPDSLTCTEVLNLKSLLEGILERHGRIDMALNMHSQVEDYATYWVHTAESTSPDFFADEMRLARLTMEGNPYFAPGDLEFSDLAPRYLEGWLWKKCGEDCLAITFETPYTYYSENPDGEWVSLENLSAFADHTVQAIGDYFHVSVPGRLLFPLENGKRSRVVAKGIQPGKYSVSLLERNGIDGWIDAGEVEVGKNGRFSKSFNGKKYVSVRLERKTRDNF
;
A
#
# COMPACT_ATOMS: atom_id res chain seq x y z
N MET A 1 26.76 -41.35 14.37
CA MET A 1 26.43 -40.92 12.99
C MET A 1 25.30 -41.78 12.44
N ARG A 2 24.08 -41.26 12.47
CA ARG A 2 22.92 -41.71 11.69
C ARG A 2 22.28 -40.45 11.13
N PRO A 3 22.11 -40.30 9.81
CA PRO A 3 21.61 -39.06 9.25
C PRO A 3 20.10 -38.94 9.47
N MET A 4 19.70 -37.77 9.94
CA MET A 4 18.33 -37.32 10.12
C MET A 4 17.72 -37.12 8.72
N ARG A 5 16.58 -37.77 8.44
CA ARG A 5 15.83 -37.58 7.19
C ARG A 5 15.17 -36.19 7.25
N LEU A 6 15.65 -35.26 6.44
CA LEU A 6 14.93 -34.04 6.09
C LEU A 6 13.67 -34.44 5.31
N LEU A 7 12.51 -34.08 5.83
CA LEU A 7 11.23 -34.16 5.12
C LEU A 7 11.14 -32.90 4.25
N PHE A 8 11.46 -33.01 2.97
CA PHE A 8 11.12 -31.96 2.01
C PHE A 8 9.62 -32.02 1.77
N ILE A 9 8.89 -30.97 2.16
CA ILE A 9 7.53 -30.73 1.70
C ILE A 9 7.68 -30.30 0.25
N LEU A 10 7.44 -31.21 -0.69
CA LEU A 10 7.31 -30.87 -2.11
C LEU A 10 6.06 -30.00 -2.28
N PRO A 11 6.09 -28.94 -3.11
CA PRO A 11 4.86 -28.33 -3.59
C PRO A 11 4.05 -29.41 -4.33
N VAL A 12 2.74 -29.43 -4.10
CA VAL A 12 1.82 -30.31 -4.85
C VAL A 12 1.79 -29.77 -6.27
N PHE A 13 2.57 -30.39 -7.16
CA PHE A 13 2.58 -30.10 -8.58
C PHE A 13 1.26 -30.62 -9.20
N VAL A 14 0.36 -29.70 -9.53
CA VAL A 14 -0.82 -30.03 -10.37
C VAL A 14 -0.53 -29.56 -11.79
N SER A 15 0.20 -30.40 -12.56
CA SER A 15 0.09 -30.35 -14.01
C SER A 15 -1.04 -31.32 -14.39
N ALA A 16 -2.25 -30.80 -14.55
CA ALA A 16 -3.40 -31.60 -14.94
C ALA A 16 -3.59 -31.54 -16.45
N MET A 17 -3.11 -32.56 -17.18
CA MET A 17 -3.56 -32.80 -18.55
C MET A 17 -4.92 -33.51 -18.53
N LEU A 18 -6.00 -32.74 -18.61
CA LEU A 18 -7.34 -33.30 -18.78
C LEU A 18 -7.52 -33.77 -20.23
N HIS A 19 -7.56 -35.08 -20.43
CA HIS A 19 -7.83 -35.69 -21.73
C HIS A 19 -9.33 -35.80 -21.97
N ALA A 20 -9.92 -34.82 -22.65
CA ALA A 20 -11.19 -35.02 -23.33
C ALA A 20 -10.93 -35.85 -24.60
N GLY A 21 -11.66 -36.96 -24.78
CA GLY A 21 -11.43 -37.91 -25.86
C GLY A 21 -11.65 -37.33 -27.26
N ASN A 22 -10.60 -36.75 -27.85
CA ASN A 22 -10.24 -36.75 -29.26
C ASN A 22 -8.93 -35.96 -29.42
N LEU A 23 -8.04 -36.41 -30.30
CA LEU A 23 -6.66 -35.95 -30.52
C LEU A 23 -6.50 -34.48 -31.04
N ARG A 24 -7.40 -33.54 -30.70
CA ARG A 24 -7.34 -32.13 -31.13
C ARG A 24 -7.56 -31.06 -30.06
N ASP A 25 -7.98 -31.37 -28.83
CA ASP A 25 -8.40 -30.33 -27.89
C ASP A 25 -7.88 -30.56 -26.45
N THR A 26 -6.59 -30.31 -26.21
CA THR A 26 -6.04 -30.32 -24.85
C THR A 26 -6.15 -28.92 -24.24
N LEU A 27 -6.88 -28.78 -23.13
CA LEU A 27 -6.74 -27.65 -22.22
C LEU A 27 -5.62 -27.98 -21.25
N CYS A 28 -4.62 -27.10 -21.13
CA CYS A 28 -3.63 -27.16 -20.05
C CYS A 28 -3.93 -26.07 -19.03
N VAL A 29 -3.76 -26.39 -17.75
CA VAL A 29 -3.74 -25.41 -16.66
C VAL A 29 -2.36 -25.45 -16.04
N GLU A 30 -1.66 -24.33 -16.08
CA GLU A 30 -0.31 -24.18 -15.54
C GLU A 30 -0.31 -23.30 -14.29
N THR A 31 0.43 -23.76 -13.29
CA THR A 31 0.64 -23.07 -12.00
C THR A 31 2.11 -23.11 -11.57
N ASP A 32 3.02 -23.43 -12.49
CA ASP A 32 4.47 -23.50 -12.23
C ASP A 32 5.16 -22.17 -12.56
N PHE A 33 4.67 -21.09 -11.92
CA PHE A 33 5.28 -19.77 -12.01
C PHE A 33 5.10 -19.00 -10.71
N GLU A 34 5.88 -17.93 -10.54
CA GLU A 34 5.86 -17.13 -9.32
C GLU A 34 4.47 -16.55 -9.03
N SER A 35 4.04 -16.65 -7.78
CA SER A 35 2.72 -16.21 -7.31
C SER A 35 1.53 -17.01 -7.89
N ALA A 36 1.77 -18.05 -8.68
CA ALA A 36 0.70 -18.95 -9.11
C ALA A 36 0.04 -19.62 -7.90
N SER A 37 -1.29 -19.71 -7.93
CA SER A 37 -2.07 -20.36 -6.89
C SER A 37 -3.41 -20.80 -7.45
N LEU A 38 -3.68 -22.08 -7.27
CA LEU A 38 -4.92 -22.72 -7.64
C LEU A 38 -5.02 -24.03 -6.87
N ASP A 39 -6.19 -24.34 -6.34
CA ASP A 39 -6.45 -25.65 -5.74
C ASP A 39 -6.78 -26.68 -6.82
N SER A 40 -7.83 -26.42 -7.60
CA SER A 40 -8.29 -27.34 -8.62
C SER A 40 -9.07 -26.65 -9.74
N VAL A 41 -9.12 -27.32 -10.90
CA VAL A 41 -9.97 -26.96 -12.04
C VAL A 41 -10.76 -28.18 -12.51
N THR A 42 -12.04 -27.99 -12.82
CA THR A 42 -12.88 -29.00 -13.47
C THR A 42 -13.43 -28.47 -14.79
N VAL A 43 -13.46 -29.33 -15.81
CA VAL A 43 -13.95 -29.03 -17.17
C VAL A 43 -15.26 -29.78 -17.44
N ASP A 44 -16.32 -29.09 -17.84
CA ASP A 44 -17.62 -29.69 -18.14
C ASP A 44 -18.24 -29.18 -19.46
N GLY A 45 -18.80 -30.08 -20.25
CA GLY A 45 -19.68 -29.77 -21.38
C GLY A 45 -19.02 -29.44 -22.73
N ASN A 46 -19.86 -28.95 -23.66
CA ASN A 46 -19.47 -28.54 -25.02
C ASN A 46 -18.87 -27.11 -25.08
N ILE A 47 -19.13 -26.28 -24.06
CA ILE A 47 -18.43 -25.01 -23.80
C ILE A 47 -17.34 -25.36 -22.78
N LEU A 48 -16.15 -24.77 -22.88
CA LEU A 48 -15.08 -25.03 -21.92
C LEU A 48 -15.42 -24.35 -20.59
N LYS A 49 -16.25 -25.01 -19.76
CA LYS A 49 -16.60 -24.52 -18.44
C LYS A 49 -15.50 -24.90 -17.45
N ILE A 50 -14.88 -23.91 -16.82
CA ILE A 50 -13.76 -24.07 -15.87
C ILE A 50 -14.25 -23.61 -14.49
N ASN A 51 -14.33 -24.52 -13.53
CA ASN A 51 -14.52 -24.11 -12.12
C ASN A 51 -13.15 -23.82 -11.50
N VAL A 52 -12.97 -22.65 -10.91
CA VAL A 52 -11.72 -22.16 -10.32
C VAL A 52 -11.88 -22.14 -8.80
N PHE A 53 -11.06 -22.92 -8.10
CA PHE A 53 -11.00 -22.94 -6.64
C PHE A 53 -9.66 -22.34 -6.17
N SER A 54 -9.71 -21.28 -5.36
CA SER A 54 -8.54 -20.71 -4.71
C SER A 54 -7.94 -21.69 -3.70
N ARG A 55 -6.62 -21.69 -3.56
CA ARG A 55 -5.92 -22.56 -2.62
C ARG A 55 -5.93 -21.96 -1.22
N PHE A 56 -6.25 -22.78 -0.23
CA PHE A 56 -6.09 -22.41 1.17
C PHE A 56 -4.61 -22.24 1.55
N ASP A 57 -4.37 -21.21 2.35
CA ASP A 57 -3.12 -21.01 3.06
C ASP A 57 -2.81 -22.18 4.01
N PRO A 58 -1.55 -22.36 4.42
CA PRO A 58 -1.20 -23.33 5.45
C PRO A 58 -1.92 -23.02 6.77
N LEU A 59 -2.21 -24.08 7.55
CA LEU A 59 -2.76 -23.93 8.90
C LEU A 59 -1.84 -23.11 9.78
N ASN A 60 -2.39 -22.13 10.51
CA ASN A 60 -1.63 -21.29 11.42
C ASN A 60 -1.20 -22.09 12.67
N PRO A 61 0.10 -22.32 12.89
CA PRO A 61 0.59 -23.11 14.03
C PRO A 61 0.60 -22.31 15.35
N VAL A 62 0.46 -20.98 15.28
CA VAL A 62 0.53 -20.07 16.44
C VAL A 62 -0.87 -19.72 16.95
N ASP A 63 -1.82 -19.53 16.04
CA ASP A 63 -3.22 -19.26 16.35
C ASP A 63 -4.12 -20.26 15.62
N THR A 64 -4.33 -21.43 16.25
CA THR A 64 -5.09 -22.54 15.67
C THR A 64 -6.60 -22.26 15.56
N ALA A 65 -7.09 -21.16 16.13
CA ALA A 65 -8.48 -20.75 15.99
C ALA A 65 -8.70 -19.89 14.73
N LEU A 66 -7.63 -19.38 14.11
CA LEU A 66 -7.71 -18.63 12.88
C LEU A 66 -7.76 -19.58 11.68
N GLU A 67 -8.90 -19.61 11.00
CA GLU A 67 -9.07 -20.38 9.77
C GLU A 67 -8.14 -19.86 8.65
N PRO A 68 -7.58 -20.76 7.81
CA PRO A 68 -6.74 -20.33 6.70
C PRO A 68 -7.53 -19.54 5.65
N SER A 69 -6.87 -18.53 5.07
CA SER A 69 -7.44 -17.74 3.97
C SER A 69 -7.26 -18.45 2.63
N ALA A 70 -8.20 -18.26 1.70
CA ALA A 70 -8.14 -18.82 0.35
C ALA A 70 -8.73 -17.83 -0.66
N ARG A 71 -8.09 -16.68 -0.85
CA ARG A 71 -8.58 -15.60 -1.71
C ARG A 71 -7.85 -15.55 -3.05
N TRP A 72 -6.52 -15.62 -2.98
CA TRP A 72 -5.65 -15.42 -4.13
C TRP A 72 -5.74 -16.60 -5.10
N TYR A 73 -5.81 -16.28 -6.38
CA TYR A 73 -5.56 -17.20 -7.46
C TYR A 73 -4.76 -16.51 -8.56
N SER A 74 -3.90 -17.29 -9.20
CA SER A 74 -3.20 -16.91 -10.42
C SER A 74 -2.81 -18.18 -11.14
N PHE A 75 -3.22 -18.34 -12.40
CA PHE A 75 -2.98 -19.53 -13.20
C PHE A 75 -2.93 -19.16 -14.68
N MET A 76 -2.40 -20.05 -15.51
CA MET A 76 -2.38 -19.89 -16.96
C MET A 76 -3.18 -21.01 -17.61
N LEU A 77 -4.01 -20.65 -18.58
CA LEU A 77 -4.74 -21.58 -19.43
C LEU A 77 -4.09 -21.62 -20.81
N GLU A 78 -3.84 -22.80 -21.33
CA GLU A 78 -3.36 -23.02 -22.70
C GLU A 78 -4.36 -23.88 -23.49
N GLY A 79 -4.46 -23.64 -24.80
CA GLY A 79 -5.44 -24.33 -25.66
C GLY A 79 -6.81 -23.65 -25.63
N VAL A 80 -6.88 -22.35 -25.36
CA VAL A 80 -8.15 -21.59 -25.29
C VAL A 80 -8.42 -20.73 -26.53
N LYS A 81 -7.52 -20.73 -27.52
CA LYS A 81 -7.66 -19.88 -28.70
C LYS A 81 -8.95 -20.13 -29.45
N ASP A 82 -9.66 -19.06 -29.76
CA ASP A 82 -10.92 -19.05 -30.51
C ASP A 82 -12.04 -19.88 -29.87
N ARG A 83 -11.88 -20.32 -28.61
CA ARG A 83 -12.88 -21.06 -27.83
C ARG A 83 -13.60 -20.12 -26.87
N GLU A 84 -14.88 -20.38 -26.67
CA GLU A 84 -15.64 -19.73 -25.61
C GLU A 84 -15.41 -20.49 -24.29
N VAL A 85 -14.93 -19.76 -23.28
CA VAL A 85 -14.55 -20.28 -21.97
C VAL A 85 -15.44 -19.64 -20.91
N LEU A 86 -16.13 -20.48 -20.14
CA LEU A 86 -16.93 -20.05 -19.00
C LEU A 86 -16.17 -20.37 -17.72
N MET A 87 -15.56 -19.36 -17.10
CA MET A 87 -14.90 -19.51 -15.80
C MET A 87 -15.89 -19.21 -14.68
N GLN A 88 -15.97 -20.08 -13.68
CA GLN A 88 -16.74 -19.87 -12.45
C GLN A 88 -15.81 -19.94 -11.25
N PHE A 89 -15.74 -18.87 -10.48
CA PHE A 89 -14.83 -18.70 -9.35
C PHE A 89 -15.55 -19.06 -8.04
N HIS A 90 -14.93 -19.88 -7.22
CA HIS A 90 -15.47 -20.34 -5.94
C HIS A 90 -14.59 -19.86 -4.79
N GLY A 91 -15.21 -19.40 -3.69
CA GLY A 91 -14.48 -18.98 -2.49
C GLY A 91 -13.66 -17.69 -2.66
N SER A 92 -13.96 -16.90 -3.70
CA SER A 92 -13.29 -15.63 -3.96
C SER A 92 -14.30 -14.51 -4.13
N GLU A 93 -13.96 -13.35 -3.57
CA GLU A 93 -14.71 -12.10 -3.66
C GLU A 93 -14.33 -11.23 -4.87
N ALA A 94 -13.35 -11.64 -5.71
CA ALA A 94 -12.90 -10.84 -6.84
C ALA A 94 -14.00 -10.68 -7.91
N VAL A 95 -14.50 -9.45 -8.04
CA VAL A 95 -15.37 -9.06 -9.14
C VAL A 95 -14.52 -8.61 -10.32
N ARG A 96 -14.73 -9.25 -11.49
CA ARG A 96 -13.99 -8.97 -12.74
C ARG A 96 -12.47 -9.00 -12.51
N PRO A 97 -11.89 -10.21 -12.40
CA PRO A 97 -10.45 -10.39 -12.26
C PRO A 97 -9.67 -9.85 -13.48
N PHE A 98 -8.37 -10.05 -13.47
CA PHE A 98 -7.49 -9.64 -14.55
C PHE A 98 -7.05 -10.83 -15.39
N TYR A 99 -6.75 -10.57 -16.66
CA TYR A 99 -6.15 -11.54 -17.55
C TYR A 99 -5.00 -10.93 -18.36
N SER A 100 -4.08 -11.75 -18.82
CA SER A 100 -2.94 -11.32 -19.64
C SER A 100 -2.54 -12.39 -20.64
N HIS A 101 -2.12 -12.00 -21.84
CA HIS A 101 -1.58 -12.94 -22.84
C HIS A 101 -0.06 -13.14 -22.74
N ASP A 102 0.64 -12.28 -22.00
CA ASP A 102 2.11 -12.32 -21.87
C ASP A 102 2.60 -12.37 -20.42
N GLY A 103 1.66 -12.43 -19.46
CA GLY A 103 1.95 -12.47 -18.03
C GLY A 103 2.53 -11.16 -17.48
N ARG A 104 2.44 -10.06 -18.24
CA ARG A 104 2.98 -8.74 -17.87
C ARG A 104 1.96 -7.63 -18.04
N ASN A 105 1.32 -7.59 -19.19
CA ASN A 105 0.30 -6.60 -19.52
C ASN A 105 -1.07 -7.20 -19.22
N TYR A 106 -1.62 -6.81 -18.07
CA TYR A 106 -2.91 -7.31 -17.60
C TYR A 106 -4.03 -6.34 -17.95
N GLU A 107 -5.16 -6.91 -18.36
CA GLU A 107 -6.40 -6.20 -18.59
C GLU A 107 -7.48 -6.75 -17.65
N ARG A 108 -8.35 -5.87 -17.16
CA ARG A 108 -9.50 -6.30 -16.38
C ARG A 108 -10.55 -6.89 -17.32
N PHE A 109 -11.20 -8.00 -16.93
CA PHE A 109 -12.39 -8.45 -17.65
C PHE A 109 -13.45 -7.33 -17.70
N SER A 110 -14.13 -7.21 -18.82
CA SER A 110 -15.16 -6.18 -19.04
C SER A 110 -16.48 -6.55 -18.34
N SER A 111 -17.38 -5.57 -18.20
CA SER A 111 -18.71 -5.82 -17.62
C SER A 111 -19.56 -6.76 -18.47
N CYS A 112 -19.40 -6.77 -19.80
CA CYS A 112 -20.14 -7.68 -20.68
C CYS A 112 -19.63 -9.12 -20.65
N GLU A 113 -18.39 -9.35 -20.21
CA GLU A 113 -17.84 -10.68 -19.97
C GLU A 113 -18.25 -11.23 -18.60
N SER A 114 -18.71 -10.37 -17.68
CA SER A 114 -19.09 -10.74 -16.31
C SER A 114 -20.55 -11.20 -16.24
N LEU A 115 -20.77 -12.46 -15.85
CA LEU A 115 -22.10 -13.05 -15.67
C LEU A 115 -22.46 -13.09 -14.18
N GLY A 116 -22.59 -11.91 -13.57
CA GLY A 116 -22.70 -11.74 -12.11
C GLY A 116 -21.33 -11.44 -11.49
N CYS A 117 -21.16 -11.78 -10.21
CA CYS A 117 -19.93 -11.47 -9.45
C CYS A 117 -18.87 -12.58 -9.50
N ASP A 118 -19.26 -13.80 -9.88
CA ASP A 118 -18.45 -15.02 -9.72
C ASP A 118 -18.17 -15.76 -11.05
N ARG A 119 -18.60 -15.21 -12.19
CA ARG A 119 -18.51 -15.89 -13.49
C ARG A 119 -18.05 -14.97 -14.60
N ILE A 120 -17.16 -15.48 -15.43
CA ILE A 120 -16.63 -14.80 -16.61
C ILE A 120 -16.86 -15.69 -17.84
N LEU A 121 -17.50 -15.14 -18.87
CA LEU A 121 -17.61 -15.76 -20.19
C LEU A 121 -16.77 -14.96 -21.18
N LYS A 122 -15.72 -15.59 -21.73
CA LYS A 122 -14.85 -14.92 -22.70
C LYS A 122 -14.45 -15.85 -23.83
N ARG A 123 -14.33 -15.29 -25.02
CA ARG A 123 -13.65 -15.90 -26.16
C ARG A 123 -12.26 -15.30 -26.30
N PHE A 124 -11.22 -16.11 -26.08
CA PHE A 124 -9.84 -15.63 -26.14
C PHE A 124 -9.30 -15.65 -27.58
N SER A 125 -8.51 -14.63 -27.94
CA SER A 125 -7.82 -14.54 -29.24
C SER A 125 -6.44 -15.20 -29.22
N GLY A 126 -5.79 -15.22 -28.06
CA GLY A 126 -4.55 -15.94 -27.79
C GLY A 126 -4.80 -17.37 -27.31
N ASP A 127 -3.79 -18.24 -27.49
CA ASP A 127 -3.88 -19.64 -27.06
C ASP A 127 -3.53 -19.85 -25.59
N SER A 128 -2.66 -18.98 -25.08
CA SER A 128 -2.27 -18.92 -23.67
C SER A 128 -2.85 -17.65 -23.03
N VAL A 129 -3.37 -17.78 -21.82
CA VAL A 129 -3.87 -16.65 -21.03
C VAL A 129 -3.66 -16.87 -19.54
N TYR A 130 -3.01 -15.90 -18.89
CA TYR A 130 -2.96 -15.80 -17.44
C TYR A 130 -4.26 -15.20 -16.93
N VAL A 131 -4.76 -15.71 -15.81
CA VAL A 131 -5.93 -15.19 -15.09
C VAL A 131 -5.55 -15.05 -13.63
N SER A 132 -5.78 -13.86 -13.06
CA SER A 132 -5.32 -13.53 -11.70
C SER A 132 -6.36 -12.71 -10.95
N TYR A 133 -6.45 -12.92 -9.64
CA TYR A 133 -7.34 -12.20 -8.73
C TYR A 133 -7.18 -10.68 -8.84
N PHE A 134 -5.93 -10.21 -8.87
CA PHE A 134 -5.52 -8.85 -9.20
C PHE A 134 -4.24 -8.91 -10.05
N ILE A 135 -3.78 -7.79 -10.62
CA ILE A 135 -2.50 -7.71 -11.32
C ILE A 135 -1.35 -8.11 -10.37
N PRO A 136 -0.66 -9.24 -10.60
CA PRO A 136 0.38 -9.70 -9.68
C PRO A 136 1.54 -8.71 -9.60
N TYR A 137 1.89 -8.29 -8.39
CA TYR A 137 3.18 -7.68 -8.08
C TYR A 137 4.06 -8.77 -7.47
N THR A 138 4.97 -9.32 -8.26
CA THR A 138 5.80 -10.47 -7.86
C THR A 138 7.06 -10.01 -7.12
N TYR A 139 7.72 -10.92 -6.41
CA TYR A 139 9.01 -10.64 -5.76
C TYR A 139 10.11 -10.43 -6.81
N SER A 140 10.12 -11.17 -7.92
CA SER A 140 11.06 -10.89 -9.02
C SER A 140 10.86 -9.48 -9.59
N TYR A 141 9.62 -9.05 -9.79
CA TYR A 141 9.33 -7.68 -10.22
C TYR A 141 9.78 -6.65 -9.19
N LEU A 142 9.54 -6.89 -7.88
CA LEU A 142 10.08 -6.04 -6.82
C LEU A 142 11.60 -5.85 -6.95
N LEU A 143 12.35 -6.93 -7.19
CA LEU A 143 13.80 -6.87 -7.33
C LEU A 143 14.23 -6.05 -8.55
N GLU A 144 13.50 -6.13 -9.67
CA GLU A 144 13.72 -5.27 -10.84
C GLU A 144 13.49 -3.79 -10.49
N ARG A 145 12.42 -3.49 -9.74
CA ARG A 145 12.11 -2.12 -9.28
C ARG A 145 13.15 -1.58 -8.31
N ILE A 146 13.68 -2.42 -7.42
CA ILE A 146 14.78 -2.04 -6.52
C ILE A 146 16.04 -1.69 -7.30
N ILE A 147 16.39 -2.45 -8.35
CA ILE A 147 17.53 -2.12 -9.23
C ILE A 147 17.30 -0.74 -9.86
N HIS A 148 16.11 -0.48 -10.39
CA HIS A 148 15.74 0.84 -10.91
C HIS A 148 15.89 1.93 -9.85
N TRP A 149 15.26 1.82 -8.68
CA TRP A 149 15.33 2.84 -7.63
C TRP A 149 16.74 3.09 -7.09
N SER A 150 17.56 2.04 -7.01
CA SER A 150 18.96 2.14 -6.55
C SER A 150 19.86 3.00 -7.45
N SER A 151 19.40 3.29 -8.67
CA SER A 151 20.10 4.22 -9.58
C SER A 151 19.99 5.68 -9.14
N SER A 152 19.03 6.01 -8.26
CA SER A 152 18.93 7.34 -7.66
C SER A 152 19.96 7.51 -6.55
N LYS A 153 20.74 8.60 -6.59
CA LYS A 153 21.72 8.93 -5.55
C LYS A 153 21.13 9.10 -4.15
N CYS A 154 19.81 9.29 -4.05
CA CYS A 154 19.12 9.51 -2.79
C CYS A 154 18.56 8.22 -2.18
N VAL A 155 18.72 7.08 -2.86
CA VAL A 155 18.21 5.78 -2.44
C VAL A 155 19.39 4.89 -2.08
N SER A 156 19.36 4.29 -0.90
CA SER A 156 20.26 3.20 -0.53
C SER A 156 19.45 1.94 -0.24
N VAL A 157 19.99 0.79 -0.63
CA VAL A 157 19.32 -0.51 -0.50
C VAL A 157 20.08 -1.36 0.50
N SER A 158 19.34 -2.01 1.39
CA SER A 158 19.83 -2.95 2.38
C SER A 158 18.78 -4.04 2.60
N SER A 159 18.86 -4.77 3.71
CA SER A 159 17.91 -5.83 4.05
C SER A 159 17.39 -5.62 5.47
N ALA A 160 16.07 -5.76 5.65
CA ALA A 160 15.43 -5.85 6.96
C ALA A 160 15.66 -7.22 7.61
N GLY A 161 16.15 -8.22 6.86
CA GLY A 161 16.39 -9.58 7.30
C GLY A 161 16.00 -10.60 6.25
N LYS A 162 15.97 -11.88 6.65
CA LYS A 162 15.54 -13.00 5.81
C LYS A 162 14.18 -13.52 6.28
N SER A 163 13.30 -13.84 5.34
CA SER A 163 12.06 -14.56 5.62
C SER A 163 12.32 -16.00 6.08
N THR A 164 11.25 -16.70 6.46
CA THR A 164 11.29 -18.08 6.95
C THR A 164 11.96 -19.04 5.95
N LEU A 165 11.73 -18.86 4.64
CA LEU A 165 12.36 -19.66 3.57
C LEU A 165 13.69 -19.06 3.07
N GLY A 166 14.16 -17.97 3.67
CA GLY A 166 15.48 -17.40 3.39
C GLY A 166 15.53 -16.35 2.28
N ASN A 167 14.39 -15.84 1.82
CA ASN A 167 14.32 -14.73 0.87
C ASN A 167 14.64 -13.40 1.58
N ASP A 168 15.31 -12.46 0.90
CA ASP A 168 15.56 -11.14 1.48
C ASP A 168 14.25 -10.35 1.65
N MET A 169 14.14 -9.63 2.75
CA MET A 169 13.14 -8.58 2.95
C MET A 169 13.82 -7.24 2.65
N PRO A 170 13.69 -6.68 1.44
CA PRO A 170 14.49 -5.52 1.05
C PRO A 170 14.12 -4.27 1.85
N LEU A 171 15.12 -3.49 2.24
CA LEU A 171 14.95 -2.21 2.91
C LEU A 171 15.52 -1.09 2.05
N LEU A 172 14.67 -0.15 1.67
CA LEU A 172 15.05 1.10 1.00
C LEU A 172 15.19 2.20 2.04
N VAL A 173 16.28 2.96 1.99
CA VAL A 173 16.43 4.21 2.74
C VAL A 173 16.53 5.35 1.75
N ILE A 174 15.53 6.24 1.75
CA ILE A 174 15.42 7.37 0.82
C ILE A 174 15.58 8.68 1.58
N THR A 175 16.62 9.45 1.27
CA THR A 175 16.88 10.75 1.91
C THR A 175 17.91 11.58 1.14
N ASP A 176 18.03 12.86 1.47
CA ASP A 176 19.13 13.71 1.01
C ASP A 176 20.32 13.59 1.97
N THR A 177 21.39 12.91 1.55
CA THR A 177 22.57 12.67 2.39
C THR A 177 23.39 13.93 2.70
N GLU A 178 23.11 15.07 2.05
CA GLU A 178 23.80 16.34 2.33
C GLU A 178 23.23 17.05 3.57
N VAL A 179 22.01 16.69 3.99
CA VAL A 179 21.38 17.22 5.21
C VAL A 179 21.57 16.22 6.36
N PRO A 180 22.08 16.62 7.54
CA PRO A 180 22.21 15.73 8.69
C PRO A 180 20.86 15.15 9.13
N ASP A 181 20.81 13.84 9.37
CA ASP A 181 19.57 13.14 9.76
C ASP A 181 18.99 13.64 11.10
N SER A 182 19.80 14.19 12.00
CA SER A 182 19.33 14.77 13.26
C SER A 182 18.39 15.97 13.08
N LEU A 183 18.39 16.60 11.90
CA LEU A 183 17.49 17.69 11.53
C LEU A 183 16.22 17.19 10.83
N LYS A 184 16.11 15.89 10.57
CA LYS A 184 15.06 15.28 9.74
C LYS A 184 14.06 14.48 10.55
N LYS A 185 12.85 14.40 10.02
CA LYS A 185 11.82 13.45 10.45
C LYS A 185 12.20 12.03 10.05
N VAL A 186 11.80 11.05 10.84
CA VAL A 186 12.04 9.63 10.57
C VAL A 186 10.71 8.97 10.25
N ILE A 187 10.57 8.47 9.03
CA ILE A 187 9.32 7.90 8.52
C ILE A 187 9.58 6.43 8.17
N TYR A 188 8.78 5.53 8.74
CA TYR A 188 8.78 4.12 8.39
C TYR A 188 7.56 3.78 7.55
N ILE A 189 7.74 2.99 6.50
CA ILE A 189 6.65 2.49 5.67
C ILE A 189 6.92 1.02 5.40
N HIS A 190 5.92 0.17 5.51
CA HIS A 190 6.02 -1.18 4.99
C HIS A 190 4.73 -1.60 4.32
N GLY A 191 4.81 -2.62 3.48
CA GLY A 191 3.64 -3.18 2.82
C GLY A 191 3.76 -4.66 2.59
N ARG A 192 2.68 -5.20 2.00
CA ARG A 192 2.59 -6.59 1.53
C ARG A 192 2.79 -7.61 2.65
N THR A 193 2.23 -7.33 3.83
CA THR A 193 2.15 -8.27 4.95
C THR A 193 1.24 -9.44 4.61
N HIS A 194 0.04 -9.15 4.13
CA HIS A 194 -0.81 -10.13 3.48
C HIS A 194 -0.48 -10.20 1.98
N THR A 195 -0.41 -11.41 1.45
CA THR A 195 0.24 -11.71 0.17
C THR A 195 -0.68 -11.56 -1.03
N SER A 196 -1.99 -11.55 -0.83
CA SER A 196 -3.00 -11.26 -1.86
C SER A 196 -3.14 -9.77 -2.17
N GLU A 197 -2.72 -8.90 -1.25
CA GLU A 197 -2.92 -7.44 -1.26
C GLU A 197 -2.01 -6.70 -2.25
N ALA A 198 -2.22 -7.00 -3.54
CA ALA A 198 -1.37 -6.50 -4.62
C ALA A 198 -1.59 -5.01 -4.91
N PRO A 199 -2.81 -4.45 -4.78
CA PRO A 199 -2.99 -3.01 -4.94
C PRO A 199 -2.07 -2.17 -4.06
N CYS A 200 -1.80 -2.60 -2.81
CA CYS A 200 -0.91 -1.87 -1.90
C CYS A 200 0.53 -1.84 -2.40
N SER A 201 1.01 -2.90 -3.08
CA SER A 201 2.36 -2.93 -3.66
C SER A 201 2.48 -1.98 -4.85
N TRP A 202 1.47 -1.93 -5.71
CA TRP A 202 1.45 -1.00 -6.84
C TRP A 202 1.36 0.47 -6.37
N HIS A 203 0.56 0.74 -5.33
CA HIS A 203 0.52 2.06 -4.70
C HIS A 203 1.87 2.44 -4.08
N LEU A 204 2.47 1.55 -3.28
CA LEU A 204 3.75 1.77 -2.63
C LEU A 204 4.90 1.91 -3.63
N ASP A 205 4.87 1.18 -4.76
CA ASP A 205 5.80 1.36 -5.88
C ASP A 205 5.80 2.80 -6.40
N ALA A 206 4.61 3.36 -6.63
CA ALA A 206 4.45 4.73 -7.07
C ALA A 206 4.89 5.76 -5.99
N VAL A 207 4.62 5.50 -4.71
CA VAL A 207 5.14 6.33 -3.60
C VAL A 207 6.67 6.34 -3.62
N ILE A 208 7.31 5.18 -3.75
CA ILE A 208 8.78 5.06 -3.82
C ILE A 208 9.33 5.75 -5.07
N GLU A 209 8.74 5.53 -6.24
CA GLU A 209 9.12 6.17 -7.50
C GLU A 209 9.07 7.70 -7.35
N ARG A 210 8.00 8.21 -6.74
CA ARG A 210 7.81 9.63 -6.51
C ARG A 210 8.87 10.21 -5.57
N LEU A 211 9.14 9.54 -4.46
CA LEU A 211 10.17 9.94 -3.50
C LEU A 211 11.58 9.85 -4.08
N ALA A 212 11.86 8.88 -4.94
CA ALA A 212 13.19 8.67 -5.54
C ALA A 212 13.47 9.63 -6.71
N TYR A 213 12.46 9.91 -7.54
CA TYR A 213 12.64 10.53 -8.85
C TYR A 213 11.78 11.78 -9.11
N GLY A 214 10.89 12.18 -8.20
CA GLY A 214 10.05 13.37 -8.37
C GLY A 214 10.85 14.67 -8.63
N GLN A 215 10.42 15.44 -9.63
CA GLN A 215 11.13 16.65 -10.13
C GLN A 215 10.39 17.97 -9.90
N ASP A 216 9.20 17.94 -9.31
CA ASP A 216 8.37 19.12 -9.02
C ASP A 216 8.82 19.91 -7.77
N GLY A 217 9.89 19.48 -7.11
CA GLY A 217 10.44 20.09 -5.90
C GLY A 217 9.98 19.42 -4.61
N LEU A 218 8.76 18.88 -4.54
CA LEU A 218 8.23 18.24 -3.32
C LEU A 218 9.08 17.07 -2.86
N ALA A 219 9.37 16.13 -3.75
CA ALA A 219 10.20 14.98 -3.40
C ALA A 219 11.60 15.40 -2.92
N SER A 220 12.18 16.45 -3.51
CA SER A 220 13.49 16.96 -3.07
C SER A 220 13.42 17.59 -1.68
N GLU A 221 12.41 18.39 -1.38
CA GLU A 221 12.27 19.03 -0.07
C GLU A 221 11.89 18.00 1.01
N LEU A 222 11.07 17.00 0.67
CA LEU A 222 10.80 15.86 1.55
C LEU A 222 12.08 15.10 1.91
N ARG A 223 12.95 14.81 0.94
CA ARG A 223 14.22 14.12 1.21
C ARG A 223 15.18 14.94 2.09
N LYS A 224 15.11 16.27 2.04
CA LYS A 224 15.84 17.15 2.96
C LYS A 224 15.22 17.21 4.34
N ALA A 225 13.91 17.04 4.44
CA ALA A 225 13.15 17.12 5.68
C ALA A 225 12.98 15.77 6.39
N ALA A 226 13.17 14.64 5.71
CA ALA A 226 12.89 13.31 6.22
C ALA A 226 13.88 12.22 5.74
N VAL A 227 14.02 11.19 6.57
CA VAL A 227 14.60 9.90 6.22
C VAL A 227 13.47 8.89 6.13
N PHE A 228 13.27 8.31 4.95
CA PHE A 228 12.26 7.26 4.74
C PHE A 228 12.91 5.88 4.81
N TYR A 229 12.45 5.04 5.72
CA TYR A 229 12.77 3.62 5.80
C TYR A 229 11.58 2.83 5.25
N ILE A 230 11.76 2.18 4.10
CA ILE A 230 10.67 1.51 3.39
C ILE A 230 10.99 0.03 3.21
N VAL A 231 10.12 -0.86 3.71
CA VAL A 231 10.17 -2.31 3.46
C VAL A 231 9.01 -2.68 2.54
N PRO A 232 9.22 -2.77 1.21
CA PRO A 232 8.12 -2.96 0.28
C PRO A 232 7.40 -4.28 0.50
N PHE A 233 8.15 -5.35 0.79
CA PHE A 233 7.64 -6.69 1.08
C PHE A 233 8.11 -7.17 2.44
N THR A 234 7.18 -7.33 3.36
CA THR A 234 7.43 -8.05 4.63
C THR A 234 7.26 -9.56 4.48
N ASN A 235 6.49 -10.03 3.50
CA ASN A 235 6.17 -11.44 3.28
C ASN A 235 6.54 -11.94 1.87
N PRO A 236 7.84 -11.94 1.50
CA PRO A 236 8.26 -12.39 0.16
C PRO A 236 7.90 -13.86 -0.10
N ASP A 237 8.01 -14.74 0.90
CA ASP A 237 7.73 -16.17 0.73
C ASP A 237 6.28 -16.43 0.32
N GLY A 238 5.33 -15.81 1.02
CA GLY A 238 3.93 -15.99 0.71
C GLY A 238 3.56 -15.42 -0.65
N VAL A 239 4.20 -14.33 -1.10
CA VAL A 239 3.98 -13.80 -2.46
C VAL A 239 4.54 -14.76 -3.51
N ILE A 240 5.77 -15.25 -3.35
CA ILE A 240 6.42 -16.21 -4.26
C ILE A 240 5.55 -17.45 -4.43
N HIS A 241 4.99 -17.95 -3.32
CA HIS A 241 4.18 -19.16 -3.31
C HIS A 241 2.70 -18.93 -3.62
N GLY A 242 2.22 -17.70 -3.84
CA GLY A 242 0.82 -17.42 -4.14
C GLY A 242 -0.13 -17.72 -2.97
N LEU A 243 0.26 -17.33 -1.76
CA LEU A 243 -0.62 -17.38 -0.58
C LEU A 243 -1.59 -16.19 -0.58
N SER A 244 -2.56 -16.21 0.33
CA SER A 244 -3.55 -15.15 0.49
C SER A 244 -3.23 -14.17 1.61
N ARG A 245 -2.93 -14.66 2.82
CA ARG A 245 -2.85 -13.83 4.03
C ARG A 245 -1.68 -14.15 4.93
N SER A 246 -1.17 -15.38 4.89
CA SER A 246 -0.14 -15.87 5.81
C SER A 246 1.26 -15.90 5.21
N ASN A 247 2.28 -16.08 6.05
CA ASN A 247 3.62 -16.47 5.59
C ASN A 247 3.66 -17.96 5.20
N ALA A 248 4.82 -18.44 4.74
CA ALA A 248 4.99 -19.84 4.31
C ALA A 248 4.63 -20.91 5.36
N THR A 249 4.53 -20.54 6.64
CA THR A 249 4.17 -21.44 7.73
C THR A 249 2.72 -21.31 8.19
N GLY A 250 1.90 -20.46 7.55
CA GLY A 250 0.52 -20.24 7.95
C GLY A 250 0.33 -19.13 8.99
N VAL A 251 1.39 -18.48 9.45
CA VAL A 251 1.29 -17.40 10.44
C VAL A 251 0.82 -16.11 9.74
N ASN A 252 -0.25 -15.52 10.26
CA ASN A 252 -0.61 -14.15 9.93
C ASN A 252 0.33 -13.19 10.69
N GLN A 253 1.23 -12.54 9.94
CA GLN A 253 2.24 -11.62 10.48
C GLN A 253 1.61 -10.37 11.12
N GLU A 254 0.49 -9.89 10.59
CA GLU A 254 -0.14 -8.62 10.99
C GLU A 254 -0.62 -8.63 12.45
N ILE A 255 -1.02 -9.80 12.97
CA ILE A 255 -1.51 -9.97 14.35
C ILE A 255 -0.49 -10.65 15.27
N ASN A 256 0.80 -10.56 14.95
CA ASN A 256 1.88 -11.26 15.67
C ASN A 256 2.84 -10.34 16.45
N TRP A 257 2.56 -9.04 16.53
CA TRP A 257 3.49 -8.05 17.08
C TRP A 257 3.60 -8.07 18.62
N ASP A 258 2.57 -8.50 19.33
CA ASP A 258 2.59 -8.62 20.81
C ASP A 258 3.19 -9.94 21.31
N ARG A 259 3.51 -10.87 20.42
CA ARG A 259 4.09 -12.16 20.79
C ARG A 259 5.54 -12.00 21.26
N PRO A 260 5.98 -12.78 22.28
CA PRO A 260 7.40 -12.87 22.64
C PRO A 260 8.24 -13.28 21.44
N ASP A 261 9.50 -12.82 21.38
CA ASP A 261 10.42 -13.10 20.26
C ASP A 261 10.64 -14.59 20.01
N SER A 262 10.55 -15.42 21.05
CA SER A 262 10.67 -16.88 20.92
C SER A 262 9.45 -17.56 20.29
N LEU A 263 8.34 -16.84 20.10
CA LEU A 263 7.07 -17.35 19.59
C LEU A 263 6.56 -16.57 18.36
N THR A 264 7.15 -15.43 18.04
CA THR A 264 6.82 -14.66 16.83
C THR A 264 7.51 -15.25 15.60
N CYS A 265 6.97 -15.00 14.41
CA CYS A 265 7.61 -15.46 13.17
C CYS A 265 8.89 -14.67 12.84
N THR A 266 9.75 -15.25 12.01
CA THR A 266 11.05 -14.67 11.65
C THR A 266 10.90 -13.30 11.01
N GLU A 267 9.89 -13.11 10.16
CA GLU A 267 9.64 -11.83 9.50
C GLU A 267 9.34 -10.72 10.51
N VAL A 268 8.43 -10.97 11.46
CA VAL A 268 8.08 -9.98 12.50
C VAL A 268 9.25 -9.74 13.46
N LEU A 269 10.03 -10.76 13.81
CA LEU A 269 11.25 -10.60 14.62
C LEU A 269 12.27 -9.65 13.96
N ASN A 270 12.49 -9.84 12.66
CA ASN A 270 13.37 -8.99 11.86
C ASN A 270 12.88 -7.54 11.83
N LEU A 271 11.57 -7.33 11.62
CA LEU A 271 10.97 -5.99 11.59
C LEU A 271 11.05 -5.29 12.95
N LYS A 272 10.78 -6.01 14.06
CA LYS A 272 10.98 -5.48 15.41
C LYS A 272 12.42 -5.02 15.63
N SER A 273 13.38 -5.86 15.26
CA SER A 273 14.82 -5.55 15.36
C SER A 273 15.21 -4.33 14.50
N LEU A 274 14.66 -4.21 13.29
CA LEU A 274 14.86 -3.05 12.43
C LEU A 274 14.32 -1.77 13.09
N LEU A 275 13.08 -1.78 13.56
CA LEU A 275 12.44 -0.61 14.18
C LEU A 275 13.16 -0.20 15.48
N GLU A 276 13.58 -1.15 16.29
CA GLU A 276 14.40 -0.88 17.47
C GLU A 276 15.74 -0.24 17.09
N GLY A 277 16.41 -0.74 16.04
CA GLY A 277 17.63 -0.12 15.53
C GLY A 277 17.42 1.30 14.96
N ILE A 278 16.27 1.58 14.34
CA ILE A 278 15.89 2.93 13.90
C ILE A 278 15.70 3.85 15.11
N LEU A 279 14.97 3.39 16.14
CA LEU A 279 14.76 4.13 17.39
C LEU A 279 16.08 4.38 18.13
N GLU A 280 16.99 3.40 18.19
CA GLU A 280 18.33 3.58 18.78
C GLU A 280 19.17 4.60 18.03
N ARG A 281 19.12 4.58 16.68
CA ARG A 281 19.90 5.47 15.83
C ARG A 281 19.41 6.92 15.92
N HIS A 282 18.11 7.13 15.86
CA HIS A 282 17.52 8.47 15.70
C HIS A 282 16.87 9.02 16.97
N GLY A 283 16.58 8.17 17.95
CA GLY A 283 15.81 8.50 19.14
C GLY A 283 14.30 8.65 18.90
N ARG A 284 13.82 8.45 17.67
CA ARG A 284 12.42 8.63 17.28
C ARG A 284 12.06 7.89 15.98
N ILE A 285 10.77 7.65 15.83
CA ILE A 285 10.07 7.42 14.55
C ILE A 285 8.90 8.39 14.60
N ASP A 286 8.82 9.35 13.67
CA ASP A 286 7.78 10.38 13.68
C ASP A 286 6.47 9.91 13.01
N MET A 287 6.56 8.97 12.07
CA MET A 287 5.41 8.39 11.37
C MET A 287 5.70 6.95 10.92
N ALA A 288 4.72 6.06 11.02
CA ALA A 288 4.75 4.70 10.52
C ALA A 288 3.48 4.40 9.71
N LEU A 289 3.64 4.04 8.43
CA LEU A 289 2.52 3.67 7.57
C LEU A 289 2.53 2.15 7.29
N ASN A 290 1.47 1.48 7.72
CA ASN A 290 1.22 0.06 7.50
C ASN A 290 0.31 -0.12 6.28
N MET A 291 0.89 -0.47 5.13
CA MET A 291 0.19 -0.47 3.83
C MET A 291 -0.41 -1.83 3.50
N HIS A 292 -1.75 -1.88 3.41
CA HIS A 292 -2.56 -3.07 3.11
C HIS A 292 -3.52 -2.82 1.93
N SER A 293 -4.30 -3.85 1.58
CA SER A 293 -5.46 -3.74 0.70
C SER A 293 -6.65 -4.47 1.28
N GLN A 294 -7.85 -3.95 1.02
CA GLN A 294 -9.10 -4.53 1.51
C GLN A 294 -10.06 -4.88 0.40
N VAL A 295 -10.95 -5.83 0.71
CA VAL A 295 -12.01 -6.31 -0.17
C VAL A 295 -13.15 -5.32 -0.30
N GLU A 296 -13.28 -4.40 0.66
CA GLU A 296 -14.23 -3.32 0.58
C GLU A 296 -13.87 -2.37 -0.57
N ASP A 297 -14.90 -1.75 -1.14
CA ASP A 297 -14.77 -0.98 -2.37
C ASP A 297 -14.44 0.51 -2.11
N TYR A 298 -13.54 0.75 -1.16
CA TYR A 298 -13.03 2.08 -0.82
C TYR A 298 -11.61 2.03 -0.27
N ALA A 299 -10.87 3.13 -0.41
CA ALA A 299 -9.61 3.31 0.28
C ALA A 299 -9.86 3.80 1.71
N THR A 300 -9.06 3.38 2.68
CA THR A 300 -9.27 3.82 4.07
C THR A 300 -7.98 4.02 4.84
N TYR A 301 -8.07 4.83 5.89
CA TYR A 301 -7.18 4.75 7.03
C TYR A 301 -7.97 4.18 8.20
N TRP A 302 -7.40 3.20 8.92
CA TRP A 302 -7.96 2.73 10.19
C TRP A 302 -7.54 3.68 11.32
N VAL A 303 -8.40 4.65 11.61
CA VAL A 303 -8.15 5.67 12.64
C VAL A 303 -8.43 5.10 14.02
N HIS A 304 -7.47 5.23 14.93
CA HIS A 304 -7.58 4.69 16.28
C HIS A 304 -8.40 5.60 17.18
N THR A 305 -9.35 5.03 17.92
CA THR A 305 -10.22 5.81 18.81
C THR A 305 -9.41 6.59 19.84
N ALA A 306 -9.87 7.81 20.19
CA ALA A 306 -9.26 8.61 21.25
C ALA A 306 -9.34 7.93 22.63
N GLU A 307 -10.24 6.95 22.82
CA GLU A 307 -10.35 6.15 24.04
C GLU A 307 -9.21 5.14 24.16
N SER A 308 -8.80 4.51 23.06
CA SER A 308 -7.69 3.55 23.03
C SER A 308 -6.30 4.20 22.93
N THR A 309 -6.24 5.48 22.50
CA THR A 309 -5.02 6.27 22.34
C THR A 309 -5.08 7.57 23.18
N SER A 310 -5.23 8.71 22.51
CA SER A 310 -5.49 10.02 23.11
C SER A 310 -6.25 10.93 22.13
N PRO A 311 -6.87 12.02 22.61
CA PRO A 311 -7.50 13.00 21.72
C PRO A 311 -6.55 13.67 20.72
N ASP A 312 -5.29 13.89 21.11
CA ASP A 312 -4.30 14.54 20.24
C ASP A 312 -3.80 13.55 19.16
N PHE A 313 -3.58 12.29 19.52
CA PHE A 313 -3.21 11.24 18.57
C PHE A 313 -4.29 10.98 17.52
N PHE A 314 -5.55 10.81 17.96
CA PHE A 314 -6.71 10.70 17.07
C PHE A 314 -6.80 11.90 16.11
N ALA A 315 -6.59 13.12 16.62
CA ALA A 315 -6.63 14.33 15.80
C ALA A 315 -5.49 14.36 14.77
N ASP A 316 -4.32 13.82 15.08
CA ASP A 316 -3.20 13.73 14.15
C ASP A 316 -3.42 12.68 13.06
N GLU A 317 -4.01 11.53 13.37
CA GLU A 317 -4.41 10.52 12.38
C GLU A 317 -5.49 11.04 11.44
N MET A 318 -6.53 11.65 12.01
CA MET A 318 -7.57 12.33 11.24
C MET A 318 -6.98 13.42 10.34
N ARG A 319 -6.00 14.18 10.82
CA ARG A 319 -5.32 15.20 10.03
C ARG A 319 -4.60 14.58 8.83
N LEU A 320 -3.80 13.53 9.02
CA LEU A 320 -3.11 12.85 7.91
C LEU A 320 -4.13 12.34 6.87
N ALA A 321 -5.19 11.68 7.34
CA ALA A 321 -6.23 11.15 6.46
C ALA A 321 -6.90 12.27 5.64
N ARG A 322 -7.25 13.38 6.27
CA ARG A 322 -7.87 14.54 5.60
C ARG A 322 -6.95 15.27 4.64
N LEU A 323 -5.66 15.34 4.95
CA LEU A 323 -4.66 15.84 4.02
C LEU A 323 -4.54 14.93 2.79
N THR A 324 -4.67 13.62 2.97
CA THR A 324 -4.68 12.63 1.87
C THR A 324 -5.91 12.75 0.97
N MET A 325 -7.03 13.25 1.50
CA MET A 325 -8.27 13.52 0.74
C MET A 325 -8.19 14.80 -0.10
N GLU A 326 -7.19 15.67 0.10
CA GLU A 326 -7.17 16.98 -0.56
C GLU A 326 -7.04 16.83 -2.09
N GLY A 327 -8.13 17.17 -2.79
CA GLY A 327 -8.22 17.04 -4.25
C GLY A 327 -8.18 15.60 -4.74
N ASN A 328 -8.23 14.61 -3.84
CA ASN A 328 -8.15 13.20 -4.15
C ASN A 328 -9.55 12.68 -4.53
N PRO A 329 -9.78 12.25 -5.78
CA PRO A 329 -11.09 11.75 -6.19
C PRO A 329 -11.38 10.32 -5.71
N TYR A 330 -10.40 9.65 -5.09
CA TYR A 330 -10.44 8.22 -4.74
C TYR A 330 -10.64 7.96 -3.25
N PHE A 331 -10.67 9.02 -2.43
CA PHE A 331 -10.76 8.89 -0.99
C PHE A 331 -11.56 10.03 -0.39
N ALA A 332 -12.67 9.67 0.25
CA ALA A 332 -13.64 10.60 0.78
C ALA A 332 -13.80 10.46 2.31
N PRO A 333 -14.36 11.48 2.98
CA PRO A 333 -14.64 11.44 4.42
C PRO A 333 -15.46 10.24 4.92
N GLY A 334 -16.35 9.71 4.07
CA GLY A 334 -17.20 8.57 4.40
C GLY A 334 -16.48 7.23 4.37
N ASP A 335 -15.28 7.18 3.79
CA ASP A 335 -14.51 5.95 3.60
C ASP A 335 -13.63 5.63 4.82
N LEU A 336 -13.60 6.50 5.85
CA LEU A 336 -12.79 6.32 7.04
C LEU A 336 -13.36 5.25 7.97
N GLU A 337 -12.49 4.35 8.40
CA GLU A 337 -12.82 3.35 9.39
C GLU A 337 -12.16 3.64 10.74
N PHE A 338 -12.78 3.15 11.81
CA PHE A 338 -12.36 3.43 13.18
C PHE A 338 -12.21 2.14 13.99
N SER A 339 -11.14 2.05 14.78
CA SER A 339 -10.88 0.88 15.61
C SER A 339 -10.20 1.23 16.93
N ASP A 340 -10.29 0.35 17.92
CA ASP A 340 -9.45 0.46 19.12
C ASP A 340 -8.05 -0.07 18.82
N LEU A 341 -7.03 0.69 19.24
CA LEU A 341 -5.64 0.29 19.13
C LEU A 341 -5.39 -1.01 19.91
N ALA A 342 -4.85 -2.01 19.22
CA ALA A 342 -4.52 -3.30 19.83
C ALA A 342 -3.03 -3.64 19.69
N PRO A 343 -2.37 -4.17 20.75
CA PRO A 343 -0.92 -4.40 20.76
C PRO A 343 -0.44 -5.47 19.78
N ARG A 344 -1.34 -6.30 19.25
CA ARG A 344 -1.05 -7.37 18.31
C ARG A 344 -0.66 -6.87 16.91
N TYR A 345 -1.00 -5.63 16.58
CA TYR A 345 -0.66 -4.95 15.33
C TYR A 345 0.62 -4.10 15.48
N LEU A 346 1.21 -3.68 14.36
CA LEU A 346 2.40 -2.83 14.35
C LEU A 346 2.17 -1.54 15.15
N GLU A 347 1.03 -0.90 14.92
CA GLU A 347 0.65 0.39 15.49
C GLU A 347 0.58 0.30 17.01
N GLY A 348 -0.06 -0.75 17.54
CA GLY A 348 -0.12 -0.98 18.98
C GLY A 348 1.24 -1.29 19.60
N TRP A 349 2.13 -1.99 18.86
CA TRP A 349 3.50 -2.23 19.31
C TRP A 349 4.34 -0.95 19.33
N LEU A 350 4.22 -0.10 18.31
CA LEU A 350 4.89 1.21 18.25
C LEU A 350 4.36 2.16 19.31
N TRP A 351 3.05 2.20 19.54
CA TRP A 351 2.43 2.99 20.61
C TRP A 351 2.99 2.63 21.99
N LYS A 352 3.18 1.34 22.29
CA LYS A 352 3.78 0.91 23.55
C LYS A 352 5.20 1.45 23.75
N LYS A 353 5.94 1.72 22.67
CA LYS A 353 7.32 2.22 22.70
C LYS A 353 7.43 3.74 22.60
N CYS A 354 6.59 4.37 21.79
CA CYS A 354 6.72 5.77 21.39
C CYS A 354 5.56 6.64 21.88
N GLY A 355 4.43 6.05 22.29
CA GLY A 355 3.21 6.80 22.60
C GLY A 355 2.80 7.71 21.44
N GLU A 356 2.49 8.96 21.77
CA GLU A 356 2.05 9.99 20.81
C GLU A 356 3.18 10.47 19.86
N ASP A 357 4.44 10.17 20.15
CA ASP A 357 5.58 10.68 19.38
C ASP A 357 5.73 10.01 18.00
N CYS A 358 5.01 8.91 17.75
CA CYS A 358 5.00 8.19 16.47
C CYS A 358 3.58 8.03 15.94
N LEU A 359 3.22 8.77 14.89
CA LEU A 359 1.95 8.57 14.18
C LEU A 359 1.96 7.24 13.42
N ALA A 360 1.45 6.17 14.01
CA ALA A 360 1.39 4.85 13.40
C ALA A 360 -0.03 4.49 12.99
N ILE A 361 -0.26 4.24 11.70
CA ILE A 361 -1.61 4.01 11.15
C ILE A 361 -1.60 3.03 9.96
N THR A 362 -2.66 2.22 9.85
CA THR A 362 -2.91 1.36 8.68
C THR A 362 -3.60 2.14 7.57
N PHE A 363 -3.13 1.98 6.35
CA PHE A 363 -3.77 2.46 5.13
C PHE A 363 -4.14 1.27 4.23
N GLU A 364 -5.36 1.23 3.72
CA GLU A 364 -5.82 0.17 2.83
C GLU A 364 -6.30 0.71 1.48
N THR A 365 -5.84 0.05 0.41
CA THR A 365 -6.30 0.27 -0.96
C THR A 365 -7.39 -0.75 -1.35
N PRO A 366 -8.41 -0.39 -2.15
CA PRO A 366 -9.42 -1.36 -2.59
C PRO A 366 -8.92 -2.23 -3.76
N TYR A 367 -9.61 -3.33 -4.06
CA TYR A 367 -9.37 -4.15 -5.27
C TYR A 367 -10.27 -3.79 -6.46
N THR A 368 -11.48 -3.29 -6.21
CA THR A 368 -12.54 -3.22 -7.22
C THR A 368 -12.74 -1.80 -7.75
N TYR A 369 -13.34 -0.91 -6.96
CA TYR A 369 -13.59 0.50 -7.25
C TYR A 369 -13.45 1.33 -5.96
N TYR A 370 -13.65 2.64 -6.05
CA TYR A 370 -13.49 3.57 -4.94
C TYR A 370 -14.84 4.10 -4.43
N SER A 371 -14.88 4.46 -3.15
CA SER A 371 -16.02 5.10 -2.46
C SER A 371 -17.36 4.42 -2.71
N GLU A 372 -17.38 3.08 -2.70
CA GLU A 372 -18.56 2.23 -2.91
C GLU A 372 -19.34 2.53 -4.21
N ASN A 373 -18.66 3.09 -5.21
CA ASN A 373 -19.29 3.51 -6.46
C ASN A 373 -18.96 2.58 -7.63
N PRO A 374 -19.79 1.55 -7.92
CA PRO A 374 -19.55 0.61 -9.01
C PRO A 374 -19.62 1.24 -10.42
N ASP A 375 -20.29 2.38 -10.55
CA ASP A 375 -20.39 3.19 -11.78
C ASP A 375 -19.21 4.18 -11.91
N GLY A 376 -18.38 4.30 -10.87
CA GLY A 376 -17.22 5.19 -10.80
C GLY A 376 -15.95 4.59 -11.41
N GLU A 377 -14.80 5.13 -11.01
CA GLU A 377 -13.50 4.59 -11.41
C GLU A 377 -13.21 3.27 -10.71
N TRP A 378 -12.88 2.26 -11.52
CA TRP A 378 -12.38 0.97 -11.03
C TRP A 378 -10.89 1.07 -10.78
N VAL A 379 -10.41 0.36 -9.77
CA VAL A 379 -8.99 0.31 -9.41
C VAL A 379 -8.16 -0.14 -10.61
N SER A 380 -7.14 0.64 -10.93
CA SER A 380 -6.19 0.43 -12.00
C SER A 380 -4.79 0.81 -11.51
N LEU A 381 -3.75 0.48 -12.28
CA LEU A 381 -2.39 0.88 -11.89
C LEU A 381 -2.22 2.41 -11.95
N GLU A 382 -2.91 3.06 -12.90
CA GLU A 382 -2.87 4.50 -13.10
C GLU A 382 -3.47 5.26 -11.92
N ASN A 383 -4.66 4.87 -11.43
CA ASN A 383 -5.26 5.56 -10.28
C ASN A 383 -4.62 5.21 -8.94
N LEU A 384 -4.08 3.99 -8.76
CA LEU A 384 -3.22 3.68 -7.61
C LEU A 384 -1.96 4.55 -7.59
N SER A 385 -1.37 4.80 -8.77
CA SER A 385 -0.24 5.71 -8.94
C SER A 385 -0.63 7.17 -8.70
N ALA A 386 -1.79 7.62 -9.19
CA ALA A 386 -2.29 8.96 -8.94
C ALA A 386 -2.58 9.18 -7.44
N PHE A 387 -3.13 8.18 -6.76
CA PHE A 387 -3.32 8.20 -5.31
C PHE A 387 -1.98 8.41 -4.59
N ALA A 388 -0.90 7.76 -5.03
CA ALA A 388 0.42 7.89 -4.40
C ALA A 388 0.93 9.34 -4.35
N ASP A 389 0.59 10.18 -5.34
CA ASP A 389 0.90 11.61 -5.31
C ASP A 389 0.17 12.31 -4.15
N HIS A 390 -1.09 11.97 -3.88
CA HIS A 390 -1.84 12.49 -2.72
C HIS A 390 -1.23 12.01 -1.40
N THR A 391 -0.80 10.75 -1.32
CA THR A 391 -0.11 10.22 -0.13
C THR A 391 1.18 10.99 0.15
N VAL A 392 2.04 11.20 -0.86
CA VAL A 392 3.30 11.93 -0.72
C VAL A 392 3.06 13.42 -0.39
N GLN A 393 2.06 14.04 -1.00
CA GLN A 393 1.64 15.41 -0.68
C GLN A 393 1.14 15.53 0.76
N ALA A 394 0.34 14.58 1.24
CA ALA A 394 -0.19 14.58 2.59
C ALA A 394 0.92 14.46 3.64
N ILE A 395 1.92 13.62 3.41
CA ILE A 395 3.13 13.53 4.26
C ILE A 395 3.85 14.89 4.31
N GLY A 396 4.04 15.53 3.15
CA GLY A 396 4.67 16.85 3.08
C GLY A 396 3.88 17.92 3.84
N ASP A 397 2.56 17.94 3.68
CA ASP A 397 1.69 18.89 4.35
C ASP A 397 1.63 18.67 5.86
N TYR A 398 1.56 17.40 6.29
CA TYR A 398 1.55 17.00 7.69
C TYR A 398 2.82 17.48 8.41
N PHE A 399 3.98 17.30 7.78
CA PHE A 399 5.26 17.79 8.31
C PHE A 399 5.62 19.23 7.92
N HIS A 400 4.69 19.96 7.29
CA HIS A 400 4.84 21.36 6.91
C HIS A 400 6.04 21.65 5.98
N VAL A 401 6.33 20.72 5.07
CA VAL A 401 7.38 20.85 4.07
C VAL A 401 6.94 21.83 2.98
N SER A 402 7.60 22.99 2.94
CA SER A 402 7.34 24.01 1.92
C SER A 402 8.06 23.70 0.62
N VAL A 403 7.42 24.03 -0.51
CA VAL A 403 8.00 23.95 -1.85
C VAL A 403 7.83 25.28 -2.59
N PRO A 404 8.60 25.55 -3.66
CA PRO A 404 8.40 26.76 -4.46
C PRO A 404 6.95 26.89 -4.95
N GLY A 405 6.27 27.96 -4.52
CA GLY A 405 4.88 28.21 -4.88
C GLY A 405 3.84 27.67 -3.90
N ARG A 406 4.20 26.75 -2.99
CA ARG A 406 3.33 26.25 -1.91
C ARG A 406 4.09 26.27 -0.58
N LEU A 407 3.82 27.31 0.22
CA LEU A 407 4.54 27.59 1.47
C LEU A 407 3.66 27.25 2.67
N LEU A 408 4.23 26.52 3.63
CA LEU A 408 3.56 26.06 4.84
C LEU A 408 4.22 26.71 6.05
N PHE A 409 3.40 27.32 6.90
CA PHE A 409 3.84 28.03 8.10
C PHE A 409 3.21 27.40 9.34
N PRO A 410 3.95 26.54 10.09
CA PRO A 410 3.46 26.01 11.34
C PRO A 410 3.19 27.14 12.33
N LEU A 411 2.16 26.96 13.17
CA LEU A 411 1.75 27.91 14.18
C LEU A 411 2.11 27.41 15.58
N GLU A 412 2.76 28.27 16.36
CA GLU A 412 3.01 27.98 17.77
C GLU A 412 1.71 28.09 18.60
N ASN A 413 1.65 27.30 19.67
CA ASN A 413 0.55 27.32 20.64
C ASN A 413 0.44 28.69 21.33
N GLY A 414 -0.61 29.49 21.02
CA GLY A 414 -0.79 30.81 21.63
C GLY A 414 -2.16 31.49 21.40
N LYS A 415 -2.47 32.54 22.17
CA LYS A 415 -3.77 33.26 22.14
C LYS A 415 -4.00 34.08 20.86
N ARG A 416 -2.96 34.37 20.07
CA ARG A 416 -3.03 35.06 18.77
C ARG A 416 -1.91 34.52 17.88
N SER A 417 -2.27 33.93 16.75
CA SER A 417 -1.30 33.48 15.75
C SER A 417 -1.29 34.52 14.64
N ARG A 418 -0.22 35.31 14.59
CA ARG A 418 0.09 36.17 13.46
C ARG A 418 1.23 35.52 12.70
N VAL A 419 0.98 35.08 11.47
CA VAL A 419 2.06 34.66 10.58
C VAL A 419 2.68 35.90 10.00
N VAL A 420 4.00 36.05 10.14
CA VAL A 420 4.78 37.06 9.44
C VAL A 420 5.92 36.37 8.71
N ALA A 421 5.80 36.31 7.39
CA ALA A 421 6.82 35.72 6.53
C ALA A 421 7.43 36.80 5.64
N LYS A 422 8.72 36.65 5.33
CA LYS A 422 9.51 37.53 4.45
C LYS A 422 10.15 36.69 3.35
N GLY A 423 10.56 37.34 2.26
CA GLY A 423 11.24 36.67 1.15
C GLY A 423 10.29 35.86 0.26
N ILE A 424 8.97 36.05 0.40
CA ILE A 424 7.99 35.43 -0.48
C ILE A 424 8.02 36.16 -1.82
N GLN A 425 7.99 35.41 -2.92
CA GLN A 425 7.94 36.01 -4.24
C GLN A 425 6.68 36.87 -4.42
N PRO A 426 6.77 38.03 -5.09
CA PRO A 426 5.58 38.84 -5.36
C PRO A 426 4.56 38.08 -6.23
N GLY A 427 3.27 38.25 -5.92
CA GLY A 427 2.19 37.62 -6.65
C GLY A 427 0.92 37.45 -5.83
N LYS A 428 -0.09 36.85 -6.47
CA LYS A 428 -1.37 36.51 -5.84
C LYS A 428 -1.31 35.08 -5.29
N TYR A 429 -1.80 34.90 -4.05
CA TYR A 429 -1.79 33.62 -3.35
C TYR A 429 -3.18 33.30 -2.80
N SER A 430 -3.60 32.04 -2.86
CA SER A 430 -4.63 31.52 -1.97
C SER A 430 -4.04 31.30 -0.58
N VAL A 431 -4.86 31.47 0.44
CA VAL A 431 -4.51 31.25 1.84
C VAL A 431 -5.42 30.17 2.38
N SER A 432 -4.85 29.08 2.89
CA SER A 432 -5.61 28.02 3.57
C SER A 432 -5.13 27.86 5.00
N LEU A 433 -6.01 27.39 5.87
CA LEU A 433 -5.74 27.16 7.29
C LEU A 433 -5.98 25.70 7.63
N LEU A 434 -5.09 25.12 8.43
CA LEU A 434 -5.27 23.77 8.97
C LEU A 434 -5.68 23.88 10.43
N GLU A 435 -6.86 23.37 10.77
CA GLU A 435 -7.35 23.39 12.15
C GLU A 435 -6.63 22.37 13.03
N ARG A 436 -6.59 22.65 14.33
CA ARG A 436 -5.88 21.83 15.32
C ARG A 436 -6.52 20.46 15.51
N ASN A 437 -7.85 20.41 15.54
CA ASN A 437 -8.59 19.16 15.51
C ASN A 437 -8.40 18.41 14.17
N GLY A 438 -7.92 19.08 13.11
CA GLY A 438 -7.50 18.44 11.85
C GLY A 438 -8.60 17.77 11.02
N ILE A 439 -9.82 17.66 11.57
CA ILE A 439 -10.93 16.86 11.05
C ILE A 439 -11.41 17.32 9.67
N ASP A 440 -11.22 18.60 9.32
CA ASP A 440 -11.73 19.17 8.07
C ASP A 440 -10.64 19.39 7.01
N GLY A 441 -9.38 19.04 7.28
CA GLY A 441 -8.26 19.32 6.38
C GLY A 441 -7.99 20.81 6.18
N TRP A 442 -7.55 21.20 4.97
CA TRP A 442 -7.28 22.61 4.63
C TRP A 442 -8.57 23.39 4.38
N ILE A 443 -8.76 24.47 5.13
CA ILE A 443 -9.92 25.36 5.02
C ILE A 443 -9.53 26.61 4.24
N ASP A 444 -10.29 26.97 3.21
CA ASP A 444 -10.08 28.21 2.46
C ASP A 444 -10.27 29.43 3.37
N ALA A 445 -9.26 30.30 3.39
CA ALA A 445 -9.26 31.57 4.11
C ALA A 445 -9.15 32.78 3.16
N GLY A 446 -9.43 32.58 1.88
CA GLY A 446 -9.44 33.61 0.85
C GLY A 446 -8.04 33.88 0.28
N GLU A 447 -7.86 35.04 -0.34
CA GLU A 447 -6.66 35.37 -1.10
C GLU A 447 -5.85 36.51 -0.48
N VAL A 448 -4.57 36.59 -0.85
CA VAL A 448 -3.68 37.70 -0.50
C VAL A 448 -2.78 38.06 -1.69
N GLU A 449 -2.48 39.34 -1.82
CA GLU A 449 -1.45 39.82 -2.75
C GLU A 449 -0.16 40.12 -1.97
N VAL A 450 0.91 39.42 -2.32
CA VAL A 450 2.25 39.67 -1.77
C VAL A 450 2.92 40.73 -2.64
N GLY A 451 3.14 41.91 -2.07
CA GLY A 451 3.79 43.02 -2.74
C GLY A 451 5.30 42.82 -2.93
N LYS A 452 5.96 43.79 -3.60
CA LYS A 452 7.40 43.75 -3.91
C LYS A 452 8.33 43.64 -2.69
N ASN A 453 7.85 43.98 -1.50
CA ASN A 453 8.60 43.81 -0.25
C ASN A 453 8.65 42.35 0.23
N GLY A 454 7.97 41.43 -0.45
CA GLY A 454 7.94 39.99 -0.17
C GLY A 454 7.40 39.63 1.20
N ARG A 455 6.57 40.50 1.80
CA ARG A 455 6.07 40.35 3.16
C ARG A 455 4.62 39.88 3.16
N PHE A 456 4.38 38.74 3.80
CA PHE A 456 3.04 38.28 4.15
C PHE A 456 2.78 38.53 5.64
N SER A 457 1.57 38.96 5.97
CA SER A 457 1.12 39.08 7.36
C SER A 457 -0.38 38.84 7.44
N LYS A 458 -0.81 37.82 8.18
CA LYS A 458 -2.23 37.59 8.46
C LYS A 458 -2.41 37.12 9.90
N SER A 459 -3.48 37.61 10.53
CA SER A 459 -3.81 37.33 11.92
C SER A 459 -5.01 36.40 11.98
N PHE A 460 -4.95 35.39 12.83
CA PHE A 460 -6.00 34.40 13.00
C PHE A 460 -6.25 34.13 14.50
N ASN A 461 -7.36 33.47 14.81
CA ASN A 461 -7.59 32.98 16.17
C ASN A 461 -6.67 31.78 16.45
N GLY A 462 -5.53 32.07 17.08
CA GLY A 462 -4.41 31.14 17.21
C GLY A 462 -4.65 29.86 18.00
N LYS A 463 -5.75 29.80 18.77
CA LYS A 463 -6.13 28.57 19.48
C LYS A 463 -6.69 27.49 18.56
N LYS A 464 -7.14 27.85 17.35
CA LYS A 464 -7.89 26.94 16.46
C LYS A 464 -7.03 26.26 15.39
N TYR A 465 -5.86 26.81 15.03
CA TYR A 465 -5.12 26.40 13.83
C TYR A 465 -3.69 25.99 14.13
N VAL A 466 -3.19 25.00 13.37
CA VAL A 466 -1.81 24.47 13.48
C VAL A 466 -0.92 24.91 12.32
N SER A 467 -1.48 25.28 11.16
CA SER A 467 -0.69 25.70 10.01
C SER A 467 -1.43 26.67 9.10
N VAL A 468 -0.65 27.47 8.37
CA VAL A 468 -1.13 28.34 7.29
C VAL A 468 -0.41 27.96 6.00
N ARG A 469 -1.19 27.71 4.95
CA ARG A 469 -0.68 27.50 3.60
C ARG A 469 -0.86 28.75 2.75
N LEU A 470 0.19 29.11 2.01
CA LEU A 470 0.13 30.02 0.89
C LEU A 470 0.42 29.28 -0.40
N GLU A 471 -0.50 29.32 -1.35
CA GLU A 471 -0.33 28.68 -2.64
C GLU A 471 -0.46 29.71 -3.76
N ARG A 472 0.56 29.78 -4.61
CA ARG A 472 0.68 30.81 -5.64
C ARG A 472 -0.32 30.54 -6.74
N LYS A 473 -1.14 31.54 -7.08
CA LYS A 473 -1.97 31.48 -8.28
C LYS A 473 -1.10 31.70 -9.52
N THR A 474 -1.01 30.70 -10.37
CA THR A 474 -0.45 30.84 -11.72
C THR A 474 -1.47 31.55 -12.61
N ARG A 475 -1.02 32.20 -13.69
CA ARG A 475 -1.89 33.02 -14.57
C ARG A 475 -2.88 32.20 -15.42
N ASP A 476 -2.84 30.87 -15.35
CA ASP A 476 -3.52 29.99 -16.30
C ASP A 476 -4.72 29.20 -15.73
N ASN A 477 -5.18 29.49 -14.52
CA ASN A 477 -6.39 28.86 -13.95
C ASN A 477 -7.57 29.86 -13.87
N PHE A 478 -8.02 30.35 -15.03
CA PHE A 478 -9.33 31.00 -15.22
C PHE A 478 -10.08 30.38 -16.38
#